data_AF-A0A7J0AJ30-F1
#
_entry.id   AF-A0A7J0AJ30-F1
#
_cell.length_a   1.000
_cell.length_b   1.000
_cell.length_c   1.000
_cell.angle_alpha   90.00
_cell.angle_beta   90.00
_cell.angle_gamma   90.00
#
_symmetry.space_group_name_H-M   'P 1'
#
loop_
_entity.id
_entity.type
_entity.pdbx_description
1 polymer ?
#
loop_
_entity_poly.entity_id
_entity_poly.type
_entity_poly.pdbx_seq_one_letter_code
_entity_poly.pdbx_strand_id
1 'polypeptide(L)'
;MLFQTKTSGRHPQGVCLLFWHPTCQTSRTSQTRPTRPTKKLTHPKSPNIQFFCVFLQLENNHYHFRIMAETKIAGVMRAGAYSPNHIGNDAAIFNVVAEQLRKRGCEVNIYSEEQFIAGAAQERIIINMCREARSVALLQRLEDEGALVINSGYGIENCTRERMTRILLGSNIPYPESIIVNTDQAIRERLDSTRMSPCWIKKAESHSMHKEDVSYARHTEEAQEVLQEYFLRGIKRAVINRHLPGDLIKFYGVADSPFFYWFYPLQESHSKYGAETINGMPANLPFSVEKLRAICAKCSEVLDVKIYGGDCIVSPEGDIRIIDFNDWPSFAPCRAEAAPHIARHIMNAIKRHTAK
;
A
#
# COMPACT_ATOMS: atom_id res chain seq x y z
N MET A 1 18.78 -34.20 -54.55
CA MET A 1 17.31 -34.02 -54.58
C MET A 1 17.04 -32.61 -54.06
N LEU A 2 16.89 -31.51 -54.82
CA LEU A 2 16.05 -31.22 -56.00
C LEU A 2 14.62 -31.75 -55.78
N PHE A 3 13.60 -30.90 -55.56
CA PHE A 3 13.06 -29.95 -56.56
C PHE A 3 12.61 -28.57 -56.02
N GLN A 4 12.68 -27.59 -56.93
CA GLN A 4 12.12 -26.22 -56.92
C GLN A 4 10.77 -26.14 -57.65
N THR A 5 9.97 -25.09 -57.36
CA THR A 5 9.32 -24.10 -58.30
C THR A 5 8.74 -22.95 -57.41
N LYS A 6 9.06 -21.65 -57.47
CA LYS A 6 8.87 -20.50 -58.44
C LYS A 6 7.42 -20.35 -58.94
N THR A 7 6.71 -19.20 -58.99
CA THR A 7 6.99 -17.74 -58.91
C THR A 7 5.68 -16.89 -58.96
N SER A 8 5.76 -15.58 -58.64
CA SER A 8 4.94 -14.39 -59.07
C SER A 8 3.48 -14.21 -58.57
N GLY A 9 2.89 -13.02 -58.31
CA GLY A 9 3.33 -11.61 -58.30
C GLY A 9 2.12 -10.62 -58.19
N ARG A 10 2.42 -9.37 -57.77
CA ARG A 10 1.71 -8.05 -57.94
C ARG A 10 0.55 -7.58 -57.02
N HIS A 11 0.83 -6.39 -56.44
CA HIS A 11 0.05 -5.28 -55.85
C HIS A 11 -0.91 -4.58 -56.86
N PRO A 12 -1.86 -3.66 -56.48
CA PRO A 12 -1.56 -2.40 -55.74
C PRO A 12 -2.64 -1.68 -54.87
N GLN A 13 -2.11 -0.78 -54.03
CA GLN A 13 -2.52 0.59 -53.61
C GLN A 13 -4.01 1.04 -53.59
N GLY A 14 -4.41 1.64 -52.47
CA GLY A 14 -5.58 2.53 -52.34
C GLY A 14 -5.17 3.88 -51.72
N VAL A 15 -5.55 4.97 -52.39
CA VAL A 15 -5.15 6.37 -52.17
C VAL A 15 -6.28 7.18 -51.51
N CYS A 16 -5.86 8.21 -50.79
CA CYS A 16 -6.60 9.32 -50.16
C CYS A 16 -7.53 10.12 -51.13
N LEU A 17 -8.62 10.71 -50.62
CA LEU A 17 -9.00 12.13 -50.86
C LEU A 17 -10.32 12.56 -50.18
N LEU A 18 -10.26 13.75 -49.57
CA LEU A 18 -11.35 14.62 -49.11
C LEU A 18 -12.25 15.08 -50.26
N PHE A 19 -13.49 15.51 -49.98
CA PHE A 19 -14.03 16.85 -50.35
C PHE A 19 -15.47 17.08 -49.83
N TRP A 20 -15.87 18.34 -49.90
CA TRP A 20 -16.83 19.10 -49.10
C TRP A 20 -18.08 19.49 -49.93
N HIS A 21 -19.24 19.57 -49.26
CA HIS A 21 -20.51 20.26 -49.60
C HIS A 21 -21.26 19.98 -50.93
N PRO A 22 -22.59 20.13 -50.87
CA PRO A 22 -23.22 21.21 -51.64
C PRO A 22 -24.32 21.98 -50.89
N THR A 23 -24.58 23.19 -51.41
CA THR A 23 -25.56 24.20 -51.00
C THR A 23 -26.79 24.25 -51.93
N CYS A 24 -27.90 24.75 -51.38
CA CYS A 24 -28.91 25.67 -51.96
C CYS A 24 -30.03 25.15 -52.88
N GLN A 25 -31.30 25.51 -52.55
CA GLN A 25 -32.27 26.22 -53.42
C GLN A 25 -33.54 26.60 -52.60
N THR A 26 -33.82 27.91 -52.40
CA THR A 26 -34.91 28.76 -52.98
C THR A 26 -36.24 28.71 -52.18
N SER A 27 -37.02 29.79 -51.91
CA SER A 27 -37.29 31.02 -52.67
C SER A 27 -38.00 32.14 -51.84
N ARG A 28 -37.78 33.42 -52.27
CA ARG A 28 -38.71 34.58 -52.42
C ARG A 28 -39.42 35.22 -51.19
N THR A 29 -39.71 36.53 -51.05
CA THR A 29 -39.25 37.86 -51.54
C THR A 29 -40.06 38.96 -50.80
N SER A 30 -39.57 40.22 -50.80
CA SER A 30 -40.23 41.55 -50.54
C SER A 30 -39.85 42.24 -49.21
N GLN A 31 -38.94 43.23 -49.21
CA GLN A 31 -39.04 44.68 -49.53
C GLN A 31 -39.65 45.57 -48.41
N THR A 32 -38.82 46.38 -47.73
CA THR A 32 -38.84 47.88 -47.67
C THR A 32 -38.00 48.43 -46.48
N ARG A 33 -37.70 49.74 -46.49
CA ARG A 33 -36.51 50.45 -45.95
C ARG A 33 -36.84 51.29 -44.66
N PRO A 34 -35.97 52.17 -44.10
CA PRO A 34 -35.56 52.17 -42.67
C PRO A 34 -35.96 53.41 -41.83
N THR A 35 -35.80 53.37 -40.49
CA THR A 35 -35.70 54.58 -39.63
C THR A 35 -34.75 54.40 -38.42
N ARG A 36 -34.20 55.52 -37.92
CA ARG A 36 -33.01 55.69 -37.03
C ARG A 36 -33.44 55.95 -35.54
N PRO A 37 -32.54 56.24 -34.57
CA PRO A 37 -32.41 55.52 -33.28
C PRO A 37 -32.90 56.32 -32.05
N THR A 38 -32.97 55.68 -30.87
CA THR A 38 -32.94 56.39 -29.58
C THR A 38 -31.99 55.70 -28.58
N LYS A 39 -31.03 56.48 -28.06
CA LYS A 39 -30.14 56.09 -26.95
C LYS A 39 -30.90 56.21 -25.63
N LYS A 40 -30.78 55.21 -24.74
CA LYS A 40 -30.94 55.37 -23.29
C LYS A 40 -29.70 54.82 -22.59
N LEU A 41 -29.06 55.67 -21.77
CA LEU A 41 -28.03 55.29 -20.80
C LEU A 41 -28.64 54.40 -19.72
N THR A 42 -27.95 53.32 -19.35
CA THR A 42 -28.16 52.60 -18.09
C THR A 42 -26.82 52.21 -17.46
N HIS A 43 -26.77 52.30 -16.14
CA HIS A 43 -25.64 52.12 -15.22
C HIS A 43 -24.83 50.82 -15.41
N PRO A 44 -23.54 50.79 -14.98
CA PRO A 44 -22.69 49.62 -15.15
C PRO A 44 -23.23 48.44 -14.33
N LYS A 45 -23.52 47.34 -15.01
CA LYS A 45 -23.86 46.06 -14.39
C LYS A 45 -22.63 45.54 -13.64
N SER A 46 -22.83 45.17 -12.37
CA SER A 46 -21.90 44.37 -11.58
C SER A 46 -21.38 43.17 -12.39
N PRO A 47 -20.08 42.82 -12.32
CA PRO A 47 -19.58 41.64 -13.02
C PRO A 47 -20.33 40.39 -12.53
N ASN A 48 -20.74 39.54 -13.47
CA ASN A 48 -21.41 38.27 -13.21
C ASN A 48 -20.60 37.43 -12.21
N ILE A 49 -21.13 37.28 -11.00
CA ILE A 49 -20.59 36.40 -9.93
C ILE A 49 -20.35 34.97 -10.44
N GLN A 50 -21.17 34.52 -11.39
CA GLN A 50 -21.07 33.20 -12.00
C GLN A 50 -19.84 33.04 -12.93
N PHE A 51 -19.40 34.12 -13.60
CA PHE A 51 -18.15 34.12 -14.37
C PHE A 51 -16.93 34.14 -13.46
N PHE A 52 -17.00 34.88 -12.34
CA PHE A 52 -15.90 34.94 -11.37
C PHE A 52 -15.68 33.59 -10.67
N CYS A 53 -16.75 32.86 -10.31
CA CYS A 53 -16.66 31.50 -9.77
C CYS A 53 -16.04 30.51 -10.77
N VAL A 54 -16.45 30.52 -12.05
CA VAL A 54 -15.89 29.62 -13.07
C VAL A 54 -14.42 29.94 -13.33
N PHE A 55 -14.03 31.21 -13.35
CA PHE A 55 -12.64 31.62 -13.55
C PHE A 55 -11.74 31.23 -12.37
N LEU A 56 -12.19 31.46 -11.12
CA LEU A 56 -11.49 30.99 -9.91
C LEU A 56 -11.36 29.46 -9.87
N GLN A 57 -12.36 28.73 -10.37
CA GLN A 57 -12.34 27.26 -10.38
C GLN A 57 -11.43 26.69 -11.49
N LEU A 58 -11.33 27.39 -12.63
CA LEU A 58 -10.37 27.08 -13.70
C LEU A 58 -8.94 27.46 -13.29
N GLU A 59 -8.73 28.61 -12.66
CA GLU A 59 -7.42 29.00 -12.12
C GLU A 59 -6.98 28.07 -10.98
N ASN A 60 -7.87 27.71 -10.06
CA ASN A 60 -7.57 26.70 -9.04
C ASN A 60 -7.24 25.35 -9.67
N ASN A 61 -8.00 24.90 -10.68
CA ASN A 61 -7.70 23.64 -11.38
C ASN A 61 -6.37 23.71 -12.14
N HIS A 62 -6.04 24.84 -12.77
CA HIS A 62 -4.75 25.03 -13.44
C HIS A 62 -3.59 25.11 -12.44
N TYR A 63 -3.75 25.80 -11.31
CA TYR A 63 -2.75 25.88 -10.26
C TYR A 63 -2.51 24.51 -9.63
N HIS A 64 -3.58 23.75 -9.35
CA HIS A 64 -3.48 22.38 -8.87
C HIS A 64 -2.81 21.45 -9.89
N PHE A 65 -3.15 21.59 -11.18
CA PHE A 65 -2.51 20.82 -12.26
C PHE A 65 -1.03 21.18 -12.41
N ARG A 66 -0.66 22.45 -12.20
CA ARG A 66 0.73 22.93 -12.29
C ARG A 66 1.58 22.48 -11.10
N ILE A 67 1.07 22.56 -9.86
CA ILE A 67 1.72 21.97 -8.66
C ILE A 67 1.92 20.47 -8.85
N MET A 68 0.93 19.78 -9.43
CA MET A 68 1.03 18.33 -9.67
C MET A 68 2.05 17.97 -10.75
N ALA A 69 2.23 18.79 -11.78
CA ALA A 69 3.21 18.57 -12.85
C ALA A 69 4.68 18.80 -12.42
N GLU A 70 4.90 19.43 -11.26
CA GLU A 70 6.24 19.72 -10.70
C GLU A 70 6.54 18.93 -9.42
N THR A 71 5.63 18.05 -8.98
CA THR A 71 5.81 17.29 -7.73
C THR A 71 6.88 16.22 -7.91
N LYS A 72 8.02 16.41 -7.24
CA LYS A 72 9.11 15.41 -7.17
C LYS A 72 8.96 14.52 -5.95
N ILE A 73 9.02 13.21 -6.17
CA ILE A 73 8.84 12.17 -5.16
C ILE A 73 10.09 11.29 -5.13
N ALA A 74 10.69 11.15 -3.95
CA ALA A 74 11.65 10.09 -3.69
C ALA A 74 10.91 8.78 -3.39
N GLY A 75 11.17 7.75 -4.18
CA GLY A 75 10.70 6.39 -3.94
C GLY A 75 11.84 5.51 -3.42
N VAL A 76 11.81 5.12 -2.14
CA VAL A 76 12.84 4.26 -1.55
C VAL A 76 12.38 2.81 -1.51
N MET A 77 13.05 1.95 -2.27
CA MET A 77 12.76 0.52 -2.34
C MET A 77 13.28 -0.22 -1.12
N ARG A 78 12.56 -1.28 -0.72
CA ARG A 78 13.01 -2.21 0.32
C ARG A 78 14.33 -2.87 -0.07
N ALA A 79 15.29 -2.92 0.86
CA ALA A 79 16.52 -3.66 0.66
C ALA A 79 16.25 -5.18 0.59
N GLY A 80 16.96 -5.89 -0.29
CA GLY A 80 16.72 -7.31 -0.56
C GLY A 80 16.80 -8.22 0.68
N ALA A 81 17.61 -7.84 1.68
CA ALA A 81 17.72 -8.55 2.95
C ALA A 81 16.39 -8.63 3.75
N TYR A 82 15.46 -7.71 3.50
CA TYR A 82 14.13 -7.68 4.13
C TYR A 82 13.02 -8.21 3.23
N SER A 83 13.36 -8.73 2.04
CA SER A 83 12.44 -9.34 1.07
C SER A 83 12.76 -10.80 0.76
N PRO A 84 13.14 -11.66 1.74
CA PRO A 84 13.50 -13.05 1.44
C PRO A 84 12.33 -13.75 0.73
N ASN A 85 12.63 -14.43 -0.38
CA ASN A 85 11.68 -15.06 -1.30
C ASN A 85 10.66 -14.14 -1.99
N HIS A 86 10.75 -12.81 -1.82
CA HIS A 86 9.77 -11.85 -2.32
C HIS A 86 10.37 -10.58 -2.97
N ILE A 87 11.68 -10.51 -3.20
CA ILE A 87 12.37 -9.35 -3.82
C ILE A 87 11.64 -8.87 -5.08
N GLY A 88 11.33 -9.80 -6.01
CA GLY A 88 10.64 -9.45 -7.26
C GLY A 88 9.21 -8.97 -7.04
N ASN A 89 8.49 -9.51 -6.05
CA ASN A 89 7.12 -9.11 -5.73
C ASN A 89 7.08 -7.71 -5.13
N ASP A 90 7.99 -7.40 -4.19
CA ASP A 90 8.10 -6.09 -3.56
C ASP A 90 8.50 -5.03 -4.59
N ALA A 91 9.50 -5.32 -5.44
CA ALA A 91 9.89 -4.42 -6.51
C ALA A 91 8.75 -4.18 -7.52
N ALA A 92 7.98 -5.22 -7.85
CA ALA A 92 6.89 -5.11 -8.81
C ALA A 92 5.79 -4.15 -8.34
N ILE A 93 5.29 -4.29 -7.10
CA ILE A 93 4.26 -3.36 -6.62
C ILE A 93 4.77 -1.93 -6.54
N PHE A 94 6.01 -1.73 -6.07
CA PHE A 94 6.59 -0.39 -5.94
C PHE A 94 6.69 0.30 -7.30
N ASN A 95 7.19 -0.42 -8.32
CA ASN A 95 7.31 0.11 -9.68
C ASN A 95 5.95 0.40 -10.32
N VAL A 96 4.94 -0.46 -10.11
CA VAL A 96 3.58 -0.19 -10.64
C VAL A 96 2.98 1.04 -9.97
N VAL A 97 3.17 1.24 -8.66
CA VAL A 97 2.73 2.46 -7.96
C VAL A 97 3.46 3.70 -8.49
N ALA A 98 4.79 3.63 -8.64
CA ALA A 98 5.58 4.72 -9.20
C ALA A 98 5.09 5.11 -10.60
N GLU A 99 4.78 4.13 -11.45
CA GLU A 99 4.23 4.38 -12.79
C GLU A 99 2.83 5.01 -12.73
N GLN A 100 1.98 4.59 -11.79
CA GLN A 100 0.69 5.23 -11.57
C GLN A 100 0.83 6.70 -11.13
N LEU A 101 1.83 7.03 -10.33
CA LEU A 101 2.13 8.41 -9.93
C LEU A 101 2.66 9.24 -11.10
N ARG A 102 3.55 8.67 -11.93
CA ARG A 102 4.04 9.33 -13.16
C ARG A 102 2.90 9.65 -14.13
N LYS A 103 1.97 8.72 -14.33
CA LYS A 103 0.74 8.96 -15.14
C LYS A 103 -0.15 10.08 -14.59
N ARG A 104 0.03 10.47 -13.33
CA ARG A 104 -0.71 11.57 -12.66
C ARG A 104 0.09 12.88 -12.62
N GLY A 105 1.24 12.94 -13.31
CA GLY A 105 2.05 14.14 -13.49
C GLY A 105 3.25 14.27 -12.56
N CYS A 106 3.47 13.34 -11.62
CA CYS A 106 4.60 13.42 -10.70
C CYS A 106 5.92 12.92 -11.33
N GLU A 107 7.03 13.52 -10.93
CA GLU A 107 8.37 12.97 -11.15
C GLU A 107 8.68 12.01 -9.99
N VAL A 108 9.00 10.75 -10.27
CA VAL A 108 9.32 9.75 -9.24
C VAL A 108 10.73 9.22 -9.46
N ASN A 109 11.65 9.58 -8.58
CA ASN A 109 13.03 9.11 -8.56
C ASN A 109 13.14 7.92 -7.60
N ILE A 110 13.78 6.84 -8.03
CA ILE A 110 13.82 5.57 -7.28
C ILE A 110 15.23 5.38 -6.70
N TYR A 111 15.29 5.07 -5.41
CA TYR A 111 16.51 4.89 -4.64
C TYR A 111 16.50 3.55 -3.91
N SER A 112 17.68 2.96 -3.71
CA SER A 112 17.87 1.93 -2.69
C SER A 112 17.93 2.55 -1.28
N GLU A 113 17.73 1.74 -0.24
CA GLU A 113 17.93 2.17 1.15
C GLU A 113 19.34 2.74 1.38
N GLU A 114 20.38 2.13 0.80
CA GLU A 114 21.77 2.62 0.96
C GLU A 114 22.00 3.97 0.26
N GLN A 115 21.44 4.18 -0.94
CA GLN A 115 21.49 5.49 -1.61
C GLN A 115 20.75 6.56 -0.81
N PHE A 116 19.61 6.19 -0.22
CA PHE A 116 18.81 7.08 0.62
C PHE A 116 19.57 7.49 1.88
N ILE A 117 20.17 6.52 2.60
CA ILE A 117 21.01 6.77 3.77
C ILE A 117 22.24 7.63 3.42
N ALA A 118 22.82 7.44 2.23
CA ALA A 118 23.94 8.24 1.74
C ALA A 118 23.56 9.68 1.34
N GLY A 119 22.29 10.07 1.44
CA GLY A 119 21.82 11.43 1.15
C GLY A 119 21.58 11.72 -0.34
N ALA A 120 21.40 10.69 -1.17
CA ALA A 120 21.15 10.87 -2.61
C ALA A 120 19.75 11.43 -2.92
N ALA A 121 18.77 11.23 -2.03
CA ALA A 121 17.43 11.79 -2.16
C ALA A 121 17.34 13.16 -1.50
N GLN A 122 16.78 14.13 -2.21
CA GLN A 122 16.64 15.52 -1.75
C GLN A 122 15.17 15.99 -1.76
N GLU A 123 14.27 15.15 -2.26
CA GLU A 123 12.83 15.38 -2.33
C GLU A 123 12.20 15.43 -0.93
N ARG A 124 11.21 16.32 -0.75
CA ARG A 124 10.45 16.44 0.51
C ARG A 124 9.18 15.60 0.55
N ILE A 125 8.87 14.89 -0.53
CA ILE A 125 7.79 13.90 -0.59
C ILE A 125 8.44 12.54 -0.82
N ILE A 126 8.25 11.64 0.13
CA ILE A 126 8.95 10.36 0.20
C ILE A 126 7.92 9.25 0.28
N ILE A 127 7.94 8.33 -0.68
CA ILE A 127 7.24 7.06 -0.59
C ILE A 127 8.27 5.96 -0.37
N ASN A 128 7.99 5.00 0.50
CA ASN A 128 9.00 4.03 0.88
C ASN A 128 8.43 2.66 1.25
N MET A 129 9.25 1.63 1.07
CA MET A 129 9.03 0.28 1.61
C MET A 129 10.19 -0.12 2.54
N CYS A 130 10.87 0.86 3.14
CA CYS A 130 12.09 0.68 3.93
C CYS A 130 11.86 -0.22 5.13
N ARG A 131 12.90 -0.98 5.50
CA ARG A 131 12.89 -1.85 6.67
C ARG A 131 14.16 -1.75 7.52
N GLU A 132 15.22 -1.14 6.98
CA GLU A 132 16.46 -0.97 7.70
C GLU A 132 16.35 0.10 8.78
N ALA A 133 16.88 -0.17 9.97
CA ALA A 133 16.81 0.76 11.10
C ALA A 133 17.39 2.15 10.78
N ARG A 134 18.49 2.22 10.02
CA ARG A 134 19.10 3.49 9.58
C ARG A 134 18.15 4.27 8.66
N SER A 135 17.50 3.58 7.71
CA SER A 135 16.50 4.19 6.84
C SER A 135 15.30 4.70 7.62
N VAL A 136 14.76 3.89 8.55
CA VAL A 136 13.59 4.28 9.36
C VAL A 136 13.90 5.50 10.24
N ALA A 137 15.08 5.53 10.87
CA ALA A 137 15.51 6.70 11.65
C ALA A 137 15.65 7.97 10.79
N LEU A 138 16.19 7.83 9.56
CA LEU A 138 16.27 8.95 8.63
C LEU A 138 14.88 9.42 8.16
N LEU A 139 13.96 8.49 7.88
CA LEU A 139 12.57 8.80 7.53
C LEU A 139 11.88 9.60 8.65
N GLN A 140 11.99 9.16 9.90
CA GLN A 140 11.44 9.87 11.06
C GLN A 140 12.03 11.28 11.19
N ARG A 141 13.36 11.43 11.06
CA ARG A 141 14.00 12.74 11.11
C ARG A 141 13.49 13.68 10.02
N LEU A 142 13.37 13.19 8.78
CA LEU A 142 12.86 13.99 7.67
C LEU A 142 11.40 14.38 7.86
N GLU A 143 10.59 13.48 8.42
CA GLU A 143 9.19 13.74 8.81
C GLU A 143 9.10 14.84 9.87
N ASP A 144 9.95 14.81 10.90
CA ASP A 144 10.05 15.87 11.93
C ASP A 144 10.49 17.21 11.34
N GLU A 145 11.35 17.19 10.33
CA GLU A 145 11.75 18.37 9.54
C GLU A 145 10.64 18.84 8.57
N GLY A 146 9.48 18.18 8.55
CA GLY A 146 8.31 18.55 7.76
C GLY A 146 8.24 17.92 6.36
N ALA A 147 9.00 16.87 6.06
CA ALA A 147 8.79 16.08 4.84
C ALA A 147 7.49 15.27 4.95
N LEU A 148 6.84 15.01 3.82
CA LEU A 148 5.76 14.04 3.73
C LEU A 148 6.35 12.64 3.51
N VAL A 149 6.18 11.74 4.48
CA VAL A 149 6.69 10.37 4.42
C VAL A 149 5.53 9.36 4.41
N ILE A 150 5.48 8.47 3.40
CA ILE A 150 4.40 7.50 3.21
C ILE A 150 4.97 6.09 2.98
N ASN A 151 4.64 5.07 3.79
CA ASN A 151 4.06 5.23 5.13
C ASN A 151 5.02 5.98 6.07
N SER A 152 4.49 6.60 7.12
CA SER A 152 5.26 7.32 8.15
C SER A 152 6.41 6.47 8.69
N GLY A 153 7.56 7.11 8.97
CA GLY A 153 8.69 6.43 9.61
C GLY A 153 8.32 5.89 11.00
N TYR A 154 7.46 6.62 11.73
CA TYR A 154 6.90 6.18 13.00
C TYR A 154 5.96 4.99 12.84
N GLY A 155 5.15 4.99 11.78
CA GLY A 155 4.27 3.88 11.45
C GLY A 155 5.02 2.58 11.14
N ILE A 156 6.13 2.67 10.42
CA ILE A 156 7.00 1.52 10.12
C ILE A 156 7.60 0.97 11.42
N GLU A 157 8.08 1.82 12.32
CA GLU A 157 8.61 1.39 13.62
C GLU A 157 7.53 0.71 14.48
N ASN A 158 6.28 1.20 14.44
CA ASN A 158 5.14 0.59 15.12
C ASN A 158 4.84 -0.83 14.61
N CYS A 159 5.23 -1.17 13.39
CA CYS A 159 5.11 -2.52 12.82
C CYS A 159 6.23 -3.50 13.27
N THR A 160 7.20 -3.07 14.07
CA THR A 160 8.11 -4.02 14.74
C THR A 160 7.31 -4.92 15.68
N ARG A 161 7.68 -6.21 15.76
CA ARG A 161 6.82 -7.24 16.35
C ARG A 161 6.43 -6.91 17.80
N GLU A 162 7.37 -6.47 18.61
CA GLU A 162 7.10 -6.12 19.99
C GLU A 162 6.21 -4.88 20.13
N ARG A 163 6.56 -3.81 19.41
CA ARG A 163 5.84 -2.54 19.48
C ARG A 163 4.41 -2.71 18.98
N MET A 164 4.25 -3.40 17.85
CA MET A 164 2.96 -3.80 17.29
C MET A 164 2.14 -4.58 18.31
N THR A 165 2.72 -5.62 18.94
CA THR A 165 2.01 -6.43 19.94
C THR A 165 1.49 -5.57 21.10
N ARG A 166 2.31 -4.66 21.63
CA ARG A 166 1.90 -3.74 22.71
C ARG A 166 0.78 -2.79 22.26
N ILE A 167 0.91 -2.19 21.08
CA ILE A 167 -0.08 -1.22 20.56
C ILE A 167 -1.42 -1.92 20.30
N LEU A 168 -1.41 -3.07 19.63
CA LEU A 168 -2.63 -3.80 19.28
C LEU A 168 -3.37 -4.29 20.52
N LEU A 169 -2.67 -4.87 21.50
CA LEU A 169 -3.26 -5.27 22.77
C LEU A 169 -3.79 -4.06 23.56
N GLY A 170 -2.99 -3.00 23.69
CA GLY A 170 -3.37 -1.77 24.41
C GLY A 170 -4.54 -1.02 23.77
N SER A 171 -4.79 -1.24 22.48
CA SER A 171 -5.89 -0.61 21.72
C SER A 171 -7.14 -1.49 21.60
N ASN A 172 -7.19 -2.63 22.31
CA ASN A 172 -8.25 -3.62 22.20
C ASN A 172 -8.50 -4.07 20.75
N ILE A 173 -7.43 -4.31 19.99
CA ILE A 173 -7.50 -5.03 18.73
C ILE A 173 -7.57 -6.52 19.05
N PRO A 174 -8.48 -7.30 18.43
CA PRO A 174 -8.46 -8.75 18.53
C PRO A 174 -7.10 -9.31 18.06
N TYR A 175 -6.27 -9.71 19.02
CA TYR A 175 -4.90 -10.18 18.83
C TYR A 175 -4.69 -11.41 19.73
N PRO A 176 -3.82 -12.38 19.41
CA PRO A 176 -3.54 -13.48 20.31
C PRO A 176 -3.01 -12.98 21.67
N GLU A 177 -3.38 -13.69 22.72
CA GLU A 177 -2.70 -13.54 24.00
C GLU A 177 -1.19 -13.69 23.80
N SER A 178 -0.43 -12.74 24.35
CA SER A 178 0.98 -12.60 24.04
C SER A 178 1.78 -12.25 25.27
N ILE A 179 2.99 -12.80 25.36
CA ILE A 179 4.00 -12.41 26.34
C ILE A 179 5.27 -11.98 25.64
N ILE A 180 5.91 -10.94 26.18
CA ILE A 180 7.20 -10.43 25.71
C ILE A 180 8.23 -10.84 26.75
N VAL A 181 9.33 -11.45 26.30
CA VAL A 181 10.37 -12.02 27.16
C VAL A 181 11.76 -11.65 26.63
N ASN A 182 12.74 -11.61 27.53
CA ASN A 182 14.13 -11.67 27.10
C ASN A 182 14.46 -13.13 26.77
N THR A 183 15.35 -13.34 25.80
CA THR A 183 15.65 -14.68 25.29
C THR A 183 16.55 -15.51 26.21
N ASP A 184 17.18 -14.86 27.20
CA ASP A 184 18.01 -15.49 28.24
C ASP A 184 17.21 -15.96 29.47
N GLN A 185 15.88 -15.87 29.42
CA GLN A 185 15.00 -16.20 30.56
C GLN A 185 14.47 -17.63 30.50
N ALA A 186 14.25 -18.22 31.68
CA ALA A 186 13.44 -19.41 31.83
C ALA A 186 11.95 -19.04 31.74
N ILE A 187 11.23 -19.62 30.78
CA ILE A 187 9.82 -19.28 30.49
C ILE A 187 8.84 -20.40 30.83
N ARG A 188 9.33 -21.58 31.20
CA ARG A 188 8.51 -22.80 31.31
C ARG A 188 7.34 -22.65 32.28
N GLU A 189 7.63 -22.31 33.54
CA GLU A 189 6.59 -22.09 34.57
C GLU A 189 5.56 -21.04 34.16
N ARG A 190 6.00 -19.99 33.45
CA ARG A 190 5.12 -18.93 32.95
C ARG A 190 4.20 -19.44 31.84
N LEU A 191 4.70 -20.26 30.91
CA LEU A 191 3.89 -20.86 29.85
C LEU A 191 2.88 -21.87 30.41
N ASP A 192 3.29 -22.68 31.40
CA ASP A 192 2.43 -23.68 32.01
C ASP A 192 1.30 -23.03 32.82
N SER A 193 1.62 -22.04 33.65
CA SER A 193 0.64 -21.31 34.45
C SER A 193 -0.37 -20.52 33.61
N THR A 194 0.03 -20.02 32.44
CA THR A 194 -0.85 -19.32 31.49
C THR A 194 -1.50 -20.24 30.46
N ARG A 195 -1.13 -21.53 30.44
CA ARG A 195 -1.58 -22.53 29.46
C ARG A 195 -1.42 -22.03 28.02
N MET A 196 -0.29 -21.43 27.70
CA MET A 196 -0.05 -20.78 26.41
C MET A 196 0.42 -21.73 25.30
N SER A 197 0.74 -22.99 25.61
CA SER A 197 1.10 -24.01 24.61
C SER A 197 -0.13 -24.63 23.93
N PRO A 198 -0.08 -24.91 22.62
CA PRO A 198 1.00 -24.59 21.68
C PRO A 198 1.11 -23.08 21.39
N CYS A 199 2.30 -22.61 21.01
CA CYS A 199 2.58 -21.19 20.80
C CYS A 199 3.49 -20.91 19.61
N TRP A 200 3.48 -19.65 19.16
CA TRP A 200 4.43 -19.10 18.21
C TRP A 200 5.45 -18.23 18.93
N ILE A 201 6.74 -18.46 18.70
CA ILE A 201 7.83 -17.63 19.20
C ILE A 201 8.38 -16.85 18.03
N LYS A 202 8.45 -15.53 18.17
CA LYS A 202 8.84 -14.65 17.07
C LYS A 202 9.87 -13.62 17.54
N LYS A 203 10.85 -13.32 16.70
CA LYS A 203 11.83 -12.25 16.96
C LYS A 203 11.09 -10.92 17.18
N ALA A 204 11.48 -10.19 18.22
CA ALA A 204 10.78 -8.98 18.68
C ALA A 204 11.21 -7.69 17.95
N GLU A 205 12.52 -7.55 17.68
CA GLU A 205 13.16 -6.27 17.36
C GLU A 205 13.00 -5.81 15.90
N SER A 206 12.74 -6.75 14.99
CA SER A 206 12.70 -6.45 13.55
C SER A 206 11.76 -7.38 12.81
N HIS A 207 11.56 -7.11 11.53
CA HIS A 207 10.94 -8.06 10.61
C HIS A 207 11.78 -9.32 10.49
N SER A 208 11.12 -10.45 10.22
CA SER A 208 11.75 -11.75 10.02
C SER A 208 12.55 -11.77 8.73
N MET A 209 13.85 -12.02 8.87
CA MET A 209 14.82 -12.13 7.79
C MET A 209 15.10 -13.59 7.43
N HIS A 210 15.02 -14.47 8.43
CA HIS A 210 15.18 -15.91 8.30
C HIS A 210 13.85 -16.62 8.62
N LYS A 211 13.71 -17.86 8.13
CA LYS A 211 12.54 -18.70 8.44
C LYS A 211 12.45 -18.94 9.94
N GLU A 212 13.60 -19.12 10.57
CA GLU A 212 13.79 -19.43 11.99
C GLU A 212 13.46 -18.24 12.90
N ASP A 213 13.21 -17.04 12.35
CA ASP A 213 12.76 -15.87 13.13
C ASP A 213 11.27 -15.93 13.53
N VAL A 214 10.56 -16.98 13.10
CA VAL A 214 9.19 -17.34 13.52
C VAL A 214 9.10 -18.85 13.66
N SER A 215 8.96 -19.32 14.90
CA SER A 215 8.98 -20.74 15.23
C SER A 215 7.70 -21.17 15.93
N TYR A 216 7.16 -22.32 15.55
CA TYR A 216 6.03 -22.95 16.21
C TYR A 216 6.54 -23.96 17.24
N ALA A 217 6.04 -23.87 18.47
CA ALA A 217 6.36 -24.80 19.55
C ALA A 217 5.07 -25.46 20.06
N ARG A 218 5.06 -26.79 20.10
CA ARG A 218 3.92 -27.62 20.49
C ARG A 218 3.75 -27.68 22.00
N HIS A 219 4.85 -27.67 22.74
CA HIS A 219 4.88 -27.78 24.19
C HIS A 219 5.94 -26.86 24.80
N THR A 220 5.89 -26.72 26.12
CA THR A 220 6.66 -25.75 26.90
C THR A 220 8.18 -25.94 26.81
N GLU A 221 8.65 -27.18 26.70
CA GLU A 221 10.08 -27.51 26.54
C GLU A 221 10.61 -27.06 25.18
N GLU A 222 9.90 -27.39 24.10
CA GLU A 222 10.24 -26.95 22.74
C GLU A 222 10.27 -25.41 22.66
N ALA A 223 9.35 -24.74 23.36
CA ALA A 223 9.34 -23.28 23.45
C ALA A 223 10.59 -22.71 24.14
N GLN A 224 11.06 -23.35 25.21
CA GLN A 224 12.29 -22.94 25.90
C GLN A 224 13.53 -23.15 25.02
N GLU A 225 13.60 -24.26 24.29
CA GLU A 225 14.71 -24.57 23.37
C GLU A 225 14.81 -23.56 22.23
N VAL A 226 13.67 -23.21 21.62
CA VAL A 226 13.61 -22.16 20.59
C VAL A 226 14.09 -20.81 21.14
N LEU A 227 13.69 -20.46 22.37
CA LEU A 227 14.12 -19.20 22.98
C LEU A 227 15.65 -19.18 23.22
N GLN A 228 16.20 -20.32 23.64
CA GLN A 228 17.65 -20.48 23.79
C GLN A 228 18.39 -20.36 22.46
N GLU A 229 17.83 -20.90 21.37
CA GLU A 229 18.38 -20.74 20.02
C GLU A 229 18.43 -19.26 19.60
N TYR A 230 17.38 -18.49 19.91
CA TYR A 230 17.33 -17.05 19.63
C TYR A 230 18.44 -16.32 20.39
N PHE A 231 18.62 -16.65 21.67
CA PHE A 231 19.68 -16.09 22.49
C PHE A 231 21.07 -16.37 21.90
N LEU A 232 21.33 -17.61 21.47
CA LEU A 232 22.61 -18.01 20.85
C LEU A 232 22.88 -17.28 19.52
N ARG A 233 21.82 -16.85 18.81
CA ARG A 233 21.91 -16.00 17.61
C ARG A 233 22.01 -14.50 17.90
N GLY A 234 22.06 -14.11 19.17
CA GLY A 234 22.14 -12.71 19.59
C GLY A 234 20.82 -11.95 19.50
N ILE A 235 19.70 -12.64 19.31
CA ILE A 235 18.37 -12.03 19.42
C ILE A 235 18.08 -11.85 20.91
N LYS A 236 17.83 -10.62 21.36
CA LYS A 236 17.68 -10.32 22.79
C LYS A 236 16.27 -10.49 23.32
N ARG A 237 15.28 -10.29 22.45
CA ARG A 237 13.86 -10.20 22.82
C ARG A 237 13.01 -11.04 21.88
N ALA A 238 11.99 -11.69 22.44
CA ALA A 238 11.02 -12.48 21.70
C ALA A 238 9.59 -12.14 22.13
N VAL A 239 8.66 -12.28 21.18
CA VAL A 239 7.22 -12.26 21.43
C VAL A 239 6.70 -13.69 21.28
N ILE A 240 6.04 -14.18 22.31
CA ILE A 240 5.36 -15.47 22.31
C ILE A 240 3.87 -15.21 22.17
N ASN A 241 3.27 -15.69 21.10
CA ASN A 241 1.82 -15.62 20.87
C ASN A 241 1.21 -17.00 21.12
N ARG A 242 0.08 -17.07 21.83
CA ARG A 242 -0.75 -18.28 21.88
C ARG A 242 -1.11 -18.70 20.45
N HIS A 243 -0.98 -19.99 20.13
CA HIS A 243 -1.43 -20.49 18.85
C HIS A 243 -2.96 -20.42 18.76
N LEU A 244 -3.46 -19.98 17.61
CA LEU A 244 -4.88 -19.87 17.35
C LEU A 244 -5.26 -20.89 16.26
N PRO A 245 -6.12 -21.88 16.56
CA PRO A 245 -6.65 -22.77 15.54
C PRO A 245 -7.70 -22.02 14.69
N GLY A 246 -7.87 -22.47 13.45
CA GLY A 246 -8.82 -21.89 12.50
C GLY A 246 -8.16 -21.51 11.18
N ASP A 247 -8.94 -20.88 10.32
CA ASP A 247 -8.55 -20.54 8.96
C ASP A 247 -7.61 -19.33 8.97
N LEU A 248 -6.43 -19.50 8.37
CA LEU A 248 -5.51 -18.40 8.12
C LEU A 248 -5.94 -17.63 6.88
N ILE A 249 -6.10 -16.31 7.02
CA ILE A 249 -6.43 -15.39 5.94
C ILE A 249 -5.36 -14.31 5.85
N LYS A 250 -5.01 -13.94 4.62
CA LYS A 250 -4.21 -12.74 4.32
C LYS A 250 -5.11 -11.62 3.84
N PHE A 251 -4.79 -10.39 4.20
CA PHE A 251 -5.52 -9.20 3.76
C PHE A 251 -4.59 -8.07 3.34
N TYR A 252 -5.09 -7.21 2.48
CA TYR A 252 -4.44 -6.00 1.98
C TYR A 252 -5.43 -4.84 1.96
N GLY A 253 -4.97 -3.66 2.30
CA GLY A 253 -5.82 -2.47 2.33
C GLY A 253 -5.04 -1.17 2.15
N VAL A 254 -5.81 -0.13 1.83
CA VAL A 254 -5.33 1.25 1.76
C VAL A 254 -6.29 2.10 2.59
N ALA A 255 -5.78 2.85 3.56
CA ALA A 255 -6.55 3.76 4.38
C ALA A 255 -7.22 4.83 3.50
N ASP A 256 -8.40 5.29 3.92
CA ASP A 256 -9.22 6.26 3.19
C ASP A 256 -9.54 5.86 1.73
N SER A 257 -9.57 4.55 1.46
CA SER A 257 -9.87 3.97 0.15
C SER A 257 -10.94 2.89 0.28
N PRO A 258 -11.78 2.70 -0.76
CA PRO A 258 -12.66 1.54 -0.84
C PRO A 258 -11.92 0.22 -1.05
N PHE A 259 -10.62 0.26 -1.41
CA PHE A 259 -9.82 -0.93 -1.70
C PHE A 259 -9.56 -1.75 -0.44
N PHE A 260 -10.01 -3.01 -0.48
CA PHE A 260 -9.71 -4.04 0.50
C PHE A 260 -9.73 -5.39 -0.21
N TYR A 261 -8.70 -6.19 0.01
CA TYR A 261 -8.53 -7.50 -0.63
C TYR A 261 -8.19 -8.53 0.44
N TRP A 262 -8.74 -9.72 0.35
CA TRP A 262 -8.43 -10.82 1.26
C TRP A 262 -8.47 -12.16 0.52
N PHE A 263 -7.70 -13.13 0.99
CA PHE A 263 -7.58 -14.44 0.33
C PHE A 263 -7.01 -15.50 1.28
N TYR A 264 -7.21 -16.78 0.92
CA TYR A 264 -6.61 -17.91 1.62
C TYR A 264 -5.22 -18.24 1.03
N PRO A 265 -4.13 -18.04 1.79
CA PRO A 265 -2.78 -18.18 1.25
C PRO A 265 -2.48 -19.59 0.73
N LEU A 266 -2.95 -20.65 1.40
CA LEU A 266 -2.71 -22.02 0.97
C LEU A 266 -3.44 -22.38 -0.33
N GLN A 267 -4.65 -21.84 -0.55
CA GLN A 267 -5.38 -22.07 -1.80
C GLN A 267 -4.70 -21.36 -2.97
N GLU A 268 -4.03 -20.23 -2.72
CA GLU A 268 -3.32 -19.46 -3.73
C GLU A 268 -1.82 -19.79 -3.85
N SER A 269 -1.34 -20.83 -3.17
CA SER A 269 0.11 -21.16 -3.09
C SER A 269 0.97 -19.97 -2.65
N HIS A 270 0.40 -19.06 -1.87
CA HIS A 270 1.03 -17.82 -1.43
C HIS A 270 1.63 -18.00 -0.04
N SER A 271 2.88 -18.47 -0.01
CA SER A 271 3.62 -18.69 1.22
C SER A 271 5.00 -18.05 1.20
N LYS A 272 5.45 -17.53 2.35
CA LYS A 272 6.83 -17.06 2.53
C LYS A 272 7.79 -18.19 2.90
N TYR A 273 7.37 -19.09 3.81
CA TYR A 273 8.20 -20.16 4.39
C TYR A 273 7.46 -21.48 4.70
N GLY A 274 6.20 -21.60 4.31
CA GLY A 274 5.33 -22.77 4.52
C GLY A 274 4.62 -22.83 5.86
N ALA A 275 4.77 -21.82 6.73
CA ALA A 275 4.20 -21.81 8.08
C ALA A 275 2.66 -21.86 8.10
N GLU A 276 2.02 -21.47 7.00
CA GLU A 276 0.58 -21.53 6.79
C GLU A 276 0.03 -22.96 6.92
N THR A 277 0.85 -23.97 6.63
CA THR A 277 0.48 -25.39 6.75
C THR A 277 0.19 -25.83 8.20
N ILE A 278 0.68 -25.10 9.21
CA ILE A 278 0.42 -25.39 10.63
C ILE A 278 -1.07 -25.24 10.97
N ASN A 279 -1.74 -24.26 10.37
CA ASN A 279 -3.19 -24.09 10.51
C ASN A 279 -4.00 -25.04 9.61
N GLY A 280 -3.33 -25.78 8.71
CA GLY A 280 -3.96 -26.73 7.80
C GLY A 280 -4.68 -26.05 6.63
N MET A 281 -5.26 -26.89 5.75
CA MET A 281 -6.09 -26.39 4.65
C MET A 281 -7.31 -25.65 5.20
N PRO A 282 -7.66 -24.49 4.63
CA PRO A 282 -8.80 -23.71 5.11
C PRO A 282 -10.10 -24.51 4.99
N ALA A 283 -10.89 -24.50 6.06
CA ALA A 283 -12.22 -25.08 6.10
C ALA A 283 -13.30 -24.17 5.46
N ASN A 284 -12.91 -22.96 5.04
CA ASN A 284 -13.79 -21.91 4.52
C ASN A 284 -14.82 -21.47 5.57
N LEU A 285 -14.33 -21.23 6.79
CA LEU A 285 -15.16 -20.82 7.91
C LEU A 285 -15.87 -19.49 7.62
N PRO A 286 -17.16 -19.35 7.97
CA PRO A 286 -17.90 -18.12 7.72
C PRO A 286 -17.39 -17.00 8.63
N PHE A 287 -17.18 -15.81 8.07
CA PHE A 287 -16.85 -14.59 8.80
C PHE A 287 -17.40 -13.36 8.06
N SER A 288 -17.45 -12.21 8.73
CA SER A 288 -17.84 -10.94 8.09
C SER A 288 -16.62 -10.20 7.56
N VAL A 289 -16.60 -9.96 6.26
CA VAL A 289 -15.56 -9.16 5.59
C VAL A 289 -15.63 -7.70 6.05
N GLU A 290 -16.81 -7.19 6.35
CA GLU A 290 -17.02 -5.85 6.91
C GLU A 290 -16.37 -5.72 8.29
N LYS A 291 -16.55 -6.73 9.16
CA LYS A 291 -15.87 -6.79 10.47
C LYS A 291 -14.36 -6.87 10.31
N LEU A 292 -13.85 -7.72 9.41
CA LEU A 292 -12.42 -7.81 9.12
C LEU A 292 -11.86 -6.45 8.70
N ARG A 293 -12.52 -5.80 7.72
CA ARG A 293 -12.12 -4.48 7.22
C ARG A 293 -12.15 -3.42 8.33
N ALA A 294 -13.14 -3.43 9.20
CA ALA A 294 -13.23 -2.50 10.33
C ALA A 294 -12.09 -2.71 11.34
N ILE A 295 -11.74 -3.97 11.65
CA ILE A 295 -10.59 -4.29 12.51
C ILE A 295 -9.29 -3.78 11.85
N CYS A 296 -9.08 -4.05 10.57
CA CYS A 296 -7.88 -3.61 9.85
C CYS A 296 -7.79 -2.09 9.72
N ALA A 297 -8.92 -1.38 9.57
CA ALA A 297 -8.97 0.07 9.60
C ALA A 297 -8.53 0.62 10.96
N LYS A 298 -9.00 0.03 12.06
CA LYS A 298 -8.56 0.41 13.42
C LYS A 298 -7.07 0.11 13.62
N CYS A 299 -6.56 -1.01 13.11
CA CYS A 299 -5.13 -1.32 13.13
C CYS A 299 -4.30 -0.27 12.37
N SER A 300 -4.76 0.12 11.18
CA SER A 300 -4.15 1.16 10.34
C SER A 300 -4.07 2.52 11.05
N GLU A 301 -5.09 2.87 11.83
CA GLU A 301 -5.12 4.08 12.64
C GLU A 301 -4.11 4.02 13.79
N VAL A 302 -4.19 2.99 14.66
CA VAL A 302 -3.38 2.93 15.89
C VAL A 302 -1.89 2.66 15.62
N LEU A 303 -1.56 2.01 14.49
CA LEU A 303 -0.18 1.80 14.07
C LEU A 303 0.35 2.95 13.21
N ASP A 304 -0.51 3.86 12.74
CA ASP A 304 -0.21 4.89 11.75
C ASP A 304 0.37 4.38 10.41
N VAL A 305 -0.30 3.37 9.84
CA VAL A 305 0.13 2.72 8.60
C VAL A 305 -1.01 2.76 7.59
N LYS A 306 -0.83 3.50 6.49
CA LYS A 306 -1.92 3.77 5.53
C LYS A 306 -1.98 2.80 4.37
N ILE A 307 -0.84 2.28 3.92
CA ILE A 307 -0.76 1.21 2.93
C ILE A 307 -0.34 -0.04 3.69
N TYR A 308 -1.23 -1.03 3.79
CA TYR A 308 -1.03 -2.12 4.74
C TYR A 308 -1.48 -3.48 4.21
N GLY A 309 -1.05 -4.52 4.91
CA GLY A 309 -1.69 -5.82 4.90
C GLY A 309 -1.29 -6.61 6.12
N GLY A 310 -1.63 -7.89 6.14
CA GLY A 310 -1.34 -8.72 7.29
C GLY A 310 -2.08 -10.03 7.24
N ASP A 311 -2.02 -10.72 8.38
CA ASP A 311 -2.50 -12.07 8.54
C ASP A 311 -3.46 -12.10 9.74
N CYS A 312 -4.55 -12.84 9.61
CA CYS A 312 -5.49 -13.09 10.70
C CYS A 312 -5.95 -14.55 10.71
N ILE A 313 -6.42 -15.00 11.88
CA ILE A 313 -7.07 -16.30 12.04
C ILE A 313 -8.57 -16.07 12.23
N VAL A 314 -9.38 -16.85 11.52
CA VAL A 314 -10.82 -16.98 11.71
C VAL A 314 -11.11 -18.26 12.47
N SER A 315 -11.72 -18.15 13.65
CA SER A 315 -12.12 -19.31 14.44
C SER A 315 -13.39 -19.99 13.88
N PRO A 316 -13.72 -21.23 14.31
CA PRO A 316 -14.98 -21.88 13.93
C PRO A 316 -16.24 -21.07 14.24
N GLU A 317 -16.18 -20.20 15.25
CA GLU A 317 -17.25 -19.29 15.67
C GLU A 317 -17.33 -18.01 14.81
N GLY A 318 -16.39 -17.82 13.87
CA GLY A 318 -16.27 -16.64 13.03
C GLY A 318 -15.55 -15.46 13.70
N ASP A 319 -14.88 -15.68 14.83
CA ASP A 319 -14.07 -14.66 15.48
C ASP A 319 -12.79 -14.41 14.68
N ILE A 320 -12.48 -13.13 14.46
CA ILE A 320 -11.31 -12.69 13.69
C ILE A 320 -10.27 -12.20 14.68
N ARG A 321 -9.06 -12.77 14.63
CA ARG A 321 -7.91 -12.26 15.39
C ARG A 321 -6.73 -11.97 14.47
N ILE A 322 -6.26 -10.73 14.48
CA ILE A 322 -5.04 -10.31 13.80
C ILE A 322 -3.86 -11.05 14.44
N ILE A 323 -2.93 -11.56 13.62
CA ILE A 323 -1.71 -12.22 14.09
C ILE A 323 -0.44 -11.53 13.57
N ASP A 324 -0.57 -10.72 12.52
CA ASP A 324 0.50 -9.90 11.95
C ASP A 324 -0.08 -8.71 11.17
N PHE A 325 0.62 -7.57 11.17
CA PHE A 325 0.24 -6.37 10.43
C PHE A 325 1.49 -5.70 9.86
N ASN A 326 1.54 -5.55 8.54
CA ASN A 326 2.70 -5.11 7.78
C ASN A 326 2.41 -3.80 7.07
N ASP A 327 3.30 -2.83 7.21
CA ASP A 327 3.40 -1.68 6.30
C ASP A 327 3.83 -2.15 4.90
N TRP A 328 3.03 -1.73 3.93
CA TRP A 328 3.27 -1.88 2.50
C TRP A 328 3.76 -3.30 2.11
N PRO A 329 2.87 -4.31 2.11
CA PRO A 329 3.19 -5.63 1.58
C PRO A 329 3.34 -5.60 0.06
N SER A 330 3.64 -6.74 -0.54
CA SER A 330 3.84 -6.84 -2.00
C SER A 330 2.56 -6.72 -2.82
N PHE A 331 1.37 -6.84 -2.21
CA PHE A 331 0.07 -6.94 -2.90
C PHE A 331 0.08 -7.98 -4.04
N ALA A 332 0.91 -9.03 -3.95
CA ALA A 332 1.23 -9.91 -5.07
C ALA A 332 0.03 -10.42 -5.89
N PRO A 333 -1.07 -10.91 -5.28
CA PRO A 333 -2.22 -11.40 -6.04
C PRO A 333 -3.09 -10.30 -6.67
N CYS A 334 -2.99 -9.05 -6.21
CA CYS A 334 -3.89 -7.95 -6.61
C CYS A 334 -3.15 -6.66 -7.01
N ARG A 335 -1.86 -6.73 -7.40
CA ARG A 335 -1.02 -5.53 -7.65
C ARG A 335 -1.66 -4.54 -8.62
N ALA A 336 -2.24 -5.04 -9.71
CA ALA A 336 -2.84 -4.22 -10.76
C ALA A 336 -4.07 -3.43 -10.26
N GLU A 337 -4.83 -4.03 -9.35
CA GLU A 337 -6.02 -3.43 -8.74
C GLU A 337 -5.62 -2.48 -7.60
N ALA A 338 -4.63 -2.86 -6.79
CA ALA A 338 -4.18 -2.09 -5.63
C ALA A 338 -3.45 -0.78 -6.02
N ALA A 339 -2.56 -0.84 -7.03
CA ALA A 339 -1.66 0.26 -7.32
C ALA A 339 -2.36 1.61 -7.67
N PRO A 340 -3.46 1.65 -8.45
CA PRO A 340 -4.20 2.88 -8.66
C PRO A 340 -4.80 3.49 -7.38
N HIS A 341 -5.16 2.65 -6.40
CA HIS A 341 -5.68 3.10 -5.11
C HIS A 341 -4.57 3.63 -4.21
N ILE A 342 -3.43 2.95 -4.17
CA ILE A 342 -2.22 3.42 -3.47
C ILE A 342 -1.79 4.78 -4.02
N ALA A 343 -1.66 4.91 -5.36
CA ALA A 343 -1.30 6.17 -5.99
C ALA A 343 -2.31 7.29 -5.69
N ARG A 344 -3.61 7.00 -5.69
CA ARG A 344 -4.65 7.98 -5.30
C ARG A 344 -4.50 8.43 -3.85
N HIS A 345 -4.23 7.50 -2.93
CA HIS A 345 -3.98 7.82 -1.53
C HIS A 345 -2.78 8.77 -1.38
N ILE A 346 -1.67 8.46 -2.04
CA ILE A 346 -0.45 9.29 -2.04
C ILE A 346 -0.74 10.69 -2.60
N MET A 347 -1.44 10.79 -3.75
CA MET A 347 -1.82 12.09 -4.31
C MET A 347 -2.67 12.93 -3.36
N ASN A 348 -3.62 12.30 -2.67
CA ASN A 348 -4.46 13.00 -1.70
C ASN A 348 -3.64 13.46 -0.49
N ALA A 349 -2.67 12.66 -0.03
CA ALA A 349 -1.76 13.03 1.04
C ALA A 349 -0.88 14.23 0.64
N ILE A 350 -0.34 14.23 -0.58
CA ILE A 350 0.43 15.35 -1.15
C ILE A 350 -0.41 16.63 -1.14
N LYS A 351 -1.63 16.58 -1.68
CA LYS A 351 -2.54 17.74 -1.71
C LYS A 351 -2.81 18.32 -0.31
N ARG A 352 -3.03 17.45 0.68
CA ARG A 352 -3.23 17.88 2.07
C ARG A 352 -1.96 18.47 2.68
N HIS A 353 -0.80 17.94 2.34
CA HIS A 353 0.48 18.40 2.84
C HIS A 353 0.85 19.77 2.27
N THR A 354 0.66 19.99 0.98
CA THR A 354 0.94 21.28 0.30
C THR A 354 -0.05 22.39 0.62
N ALA A 355 -1.20 22.04 1.21
CA ALA A 355 -2.23 23.00 1.63
C ALA A 355 -2.04 23.50 3.07
N LYS A 356 -1.09 22.92 3.82
CA LYS A 356 -0.64 23.42 5.12
C LYS A 356 0.41 24.48 4.91
#